data_AF-A0A090QZE2-F1
#
_entry.id   AF-A0A090QZE2-F1
#
_cell.length_a   1.000
_cell.length_b   1.000
_cell.length_c   1.000
_cell.angle_alpha   90.00
_cell.angle_beta   90.00
_cell.angle_gamma   90.00
#
_symmetry.space_group_name_H-M   'P 1'
#
loop_
_entity.id
_entity.type
_entity.pdbx_description
1 polymer ?
#
loop_
_entity_poly.entity_id
_entity_poly.type
_entity_poly.pdbx_seq_one_letter_code
_entity_poly.pdbx_strand_id
1 'polypeptide(L)'
;MAPAVSPNKTVEGLVGGALLAVVVTWGGAALMDIPFHSAGSLLLIAVVTVVASVLGDLVESMFKRVSGIKDSSHILPGHGGVLDRIDSLTAALPVFALLYLWLV
;
A
#
# COMPACT_ATOMS: atom_id res chain seq x y z
N MET A 1 -1.43 -7.08 -14.10
CA MET A 1 -0.06 -7.24 -13.55
C MET A 1 0.24 -8.65 -13.03
N ALA A 2 -0.70 -9.37 -12.39
CA ALA A 2 -0.48 -10.76 -11.96
C ALA A 2 -1.73 -11.64 -12.24
N PRO A 3 -1.93 -12.12 -13.48
CA PRO A 3 -3.21 -12.73 -13.91
C PRO A 3 -3.58 -14.01 -13.15
N ALA A 4 -2.59 -14.80 -12.70
CA ALA A 4 -2.82 -16.01 -11.92
C ALA A 4 -3.20 -15.76 -10.45
N VAL A 5 -2.96 -14.54 -9.94
CA VAL A 5 -3.09 -14.20 -8.51
C VAL A 5 -4.25 -13.21 -8.30
N SER A 6 -4.24 -12.11 -9.06
CA SER A 6 -5.22 -11.03 -8.99
C SER A 6 -5.48 -10.45 -10.40
N PRO A 7 -6.48 -10.98 -11.13
CA PRO A 7 -6.79 -10.56 -12.49
C PRO A 7 -7.26 -9.10 -12.59
N ASN A 8 -7.78 -8.54 -11.50
CA ASN A 8 -8.31 -7.17 -11.47
C ASN A 8 -7.23 -6.08 -11.27
N LYS A 9 -5.97 -6.44 -11.00
CA LYS A 9 -4.88 -5.45 -10.82
C LYS A 9 -4.30 -5.02 -12.16
N THR A 10 -4.57 -3.77 -12.54
CA THR A 10 -4.11 -3.13 -13.77
C THR A 10 -2.90 -2.23 -13.53
N VAL A 11 -2.12 -1.97 -14.59
CA VAL A 11 -0.95 -1.08 -14.53
C VAL A 11 -1.42 0.37 -14.37
N GLU A 12 -2.49 0.71 -15.07
CA GLU A 12 -3.13 2.03 -15.06
C GLU A 12 -3.65 2.37 -13.67
N GLY A 13 -4.25 1.38 -12.97
CA GLY A 13 -4.68 1.53 -11.59
C GLY A 13 -3.51 1.76 -10.64
N LEU A 14 -2.39 1.05 -10.83
CA LEU A 14 -1.17 1.27 -10.04
C LEU A 14 -0.61 2.68 -10.25
N VAL A 15 -0.46 3.10 -11.51
CA VAL A 15 0.10 4.42 -11.84
C VAL A 15 -0.81 5.54 -11.31
N GLY A 16 -2.13 5.43 -11.53
CA GLY A 16 -3.10 6.40 -11.01
C GLY A 16 -3.11 6.46 -9.49
N GLY A 17 -3.08 5.30 -8.82
CA GLY A 17 -2.98 5.22 -7.36
C GLY A 17 -1.69 5.82 -6.82
N ALA A 18 -0.55 5.57 -7.47
CA ALA A 18 0.75 6.13 -7.08
C ALA A 18 0.79 7.67 -7.22
N LEU A 19 0.28 8.20 -8.34
CA LEU A 19 0.17 9.65 -8.54
C LEU A 19 -0.73 10.30 -7.48
N LEU A 20 -1.88 9.69 -7.20
CA LEU A 20 -2.79 10.19 -6.17
C LEU A 20 -2.15 10.14 -4.79
N ALA A 21 -1.43 9.06 -4.46
CA ALA A 21 -0.72 8.92 -3.20
C ALA A 21 0.31 10.05 -3.00
N VAL A 22 1.10 10.40 -4.03
CA VAL A 22 2.05 11.52 -3.96
C VAL A 22 1.34 12.84 -3.66
N VAL A 23 0.23 13.12 -4.36
CA VAL A 23 -0.57 14.34 -4.13
C VAL A 23 -1.12 14.39 -2.71
N VAL A 24 -1.70 13.29 -2.23
CA VAL A 24 -2.27 13.19 -0.89
C VAL A 24 -1.19 13.30 0.19
N THR A 25 -0.03 12.67 0.01
CA THR A 25 1.09 12.77 0.95
C THR A 25 1.59 14.21 1.05
N TRP A 26 1.74 14.90 -0.08
CA TRP A 26 2.18 16.29 -0.08
C TRP A 26 1.14 17.23 0.55
N GLY A 27 -0.12 17.10 0.16
CA GLY A 27 -1.21 17.91 0.72
C GLY A 27 -1.41 17.65 2.21
N GLY A 28 -1.32 16.40 2.65
CA GLY A 28 -1.40 16.01 4.05
C GLY A 28 -0.23 16.54 4.88
N ALA A 29 1.00 16.45 4.36
CA ALA A 29 2.18 17.02 5.02
C ALA A 29 2.06 18.54 5.19
N ALA A 30 1.58 19.24 4.17
CA ALA A 30 1.37 20.70 4.23
C ALA A 30 0.21 21.09 5.16
N LEU A 31 -0.88 20.33 5.19
CA LEU A 31 -2.04 20.62 6.03
C LEU A 31 -1.77 20.36 7.52
N MET A 32 -0.92 19.39 7.83
CA MET A 32 -0.61 18.95 9.20
C MET A 32 0.74 19.48 9.70
N ASP A 33 1.38 20.39 8.97
CA ASP A 33 2.70 20.95 9.28
C ASP A 33 3.76 19.88 9.61
N ILE A 34 3.75 18.77 8.86
CA ILE A 34 4.70 17.67 9.06
C ILE A 34 6.08 18.12 8.57
N PRO A 35 7.13 18.07 9.41
CA PRO A 35 8.48 18.44 8.99
C PRO A 35 9.04 17.40 8.00
N PHE A 36 9.85 17.86 7.04
CA PHE A 36 10.63 17.00 6.16
C PHE A 36 11.87 17.76 5.64
N HIS A 37 12.99 17.06 5.50
CA HIS A 37 14.26 17.66 5.07
C HIS A 37 14.22 18.25 3.65
N SER A 38 13.50 17.59 2.73
CA SER A 38 13.39 18.06 1.34
C SER A 38 12.16 17.48 0.64
N ALA A 39 11.71 18.12 -0.44
CA ALA A 39 10.69 17.54 -1.32
C ALA A 39 11.08 16.16 -1.87
N GLY A 40 12.38 15.93 -2.08
CA GLY A 40 12.91 14.65 -2.55
C GLY A 40 12.74 13.51 -1.54
N SER A 41 12.92 13.77 -0.25
CA SER A 41 12.70 12.75 0.79
C SER A 41 11.23 12.38 0.89
N LEU A 42 10.33 13.36 0.83
CA LEU A 42 8.88 13.10 0.86
C LEU A 42 8.43 12.27 -0.36
N LEU A 43 8.93 12.60 -1.56
CA LEU A 43 8.64 11.84 -2.77
C LEU A 43 9.15 10.39 -2.66
N LEU A 44 10.38 10.20 -2.17
CA LEU A 44 10.97 8.88 -2.01
C LEU A 44 10.16 8.03 -1.01
N ILE A 45 9.79 8.61 0.14
CA ILE A 45 8.93 7.97 1.14
C ILE A 45 7.61 7.54 0.50
N ALA A 46 6.93 8.43 -0.22
CA ALA A 46 5.64 8.14 -0.84
C ALA A 46 5.73 6.99 -1.85
N VAL A 47 6.67 7.07 -2.79
CA VAL A 47 6.82 6.07 -3.87
C VAL A 47 7.17 4.70 -3.31
N VAL A 48 8.16 4.62 -2.42
CA VAL A 48 8.61 3.32 -1.88
C VAL A 48 7.54 2.70 -0.99
N THR A 49 6.79 3.50 -0.23
CA THR A 49 5.66 3.03 0.58
C THR A 49 4.54 2.46 -0.29
N VAL A 50 4.20 3.11 -1.42
CA VAL A 50 3.19 2.60 -2.37
C VAL A 50 3.63 1.27 -2.98
N VAL A 51 4.91 1.14 -3.35
CA VAL A 51 5.44 -0.13 -3.87
C VAL A 51 5.33 -1.24 -2.83
N ALA A 52 5.75 -0.98 -1.58
CA ALA A 52 5.63 -1.93 -0.49
C ALA A 52 4.18 -2.35 -0.22
N SER A 53 3.25 -1.39 -0.24
CA SER A 53 1.80 -1.60 -0.09
C SER A 53 1.26 -2.58 -1.14
N VAL A 54 1.58 -2.35 -2.42
CA VAL A 54 1.11 -3.17 -3.55
C VAL A 54 1.70 -4.57 -3.48
N LEU A 55 2.97 -4.69 -3.09
CA LEU A 55 3.63 -5.99 -2.90
C LEU A 55 2.99 -6.77 -1.75
N GLY A 56 2.66 -6.11 -0.63
CA GLY A 56 1.98 -6.75 0.51
C GLY A 56 0.66 -7.41 0.13
N ASP A 57 -0.21 -6.66 -0.54
CA ASP A 57 -1.51 -7.16 -1.02
C ASP A 57 -1.32 -8.27 -2.08
N LEU A 58 -0.30 -8.18 -2.96
CA LEU A 58 0.01 -9.27 -3.88
C LEU A 58 0.46 -10.55 -3.16
N VAL A 59 1.31 -10.43 -2.15
CA VAL A 59 1.81 -11.57 -1.35
C VAL A 59 0.66 -12.23 -0.61
N GLU A 60 -0.21 -11.44 0.02
CA GLU A 60 -1.41 -11.96 0.69
C GLU A 60 -2.34 -12.67 -0.30
N SER A 61 -2.58 -12.06 -1.47
CA SER A 61 -3.36 -12.67 -2.54
C SER A 61 -2.75 -13.98 -3.01
N MET A 62 -1.42 -14.10 -3.10
CA MET A 62 -0.74 -15.36 -3.43
C MET A 62 -0.99 -16.43 -2.38
N PHE A 63 -0.85 -16.10 -1.09
CA PHE A 63 -1.09 -17.06 0.00
C PHE A 63 -2.51 -17.60 0.00
N LYS A 64 -3.52 -16.76 -0.27
CA LYS A 64 -4.91 -17.21 -0.40
C LYS A 64 -5.07 -18.23 -1.54
N ARG A 65 -4.47 -17.95 -2.71
CA ARG A 65 -4.55 -18.86 -3.87
C ARG A 65 -3.87 -20.20 -3.63
N VAL A 66 -2.69 -20.20 -3.02
CA VAL A 66 -1.98 -21.44 -2.64
C VAL A 66 -2.78 -22.25 -1.62
N SER A 67 -3.50 -21.56 -0.73
CA SER A 67 -4.33 -22.20 0.30
C SER A 67 -5.72 -22.62 -0.20
N GLY A 68 -6.04 -22.41 -1.49
CA GLY A 68 -7.35 -22.75 -2.07
C GLY A 68 -8.51 -21.86 -1.61
N ILE A 69 -8.23 -20.74 -0.95
CA ILE A 69 -9.25 -19.80 -0.45
C ILE A 69 -9.24 -18.49 -1.24
N LYS A 70 -10.36 -17.77 -1.19
CA LYS A 70 -10.49 -16.46 -1.83
C LYS A 70 -10.33 -15.30 -0.86
N ASP A 71 -10.99 -15.39 0.29
CA ASP A 71 -11.03 -14.38 1.34
C ASP A 71 -10.37 -14.96 2.59
N SER A 72 -9.71 -14.11 3.38
CA SER A 72 -8.97 -14.54 4.57
C SER A 72 -9.88 -15.02 5.72
N SER A 73 -11.09 -14.47 5.81
CA SER A 73 -12.17 -14.92 6.70
C SER A 73 -13.51 -14.28 6.29
N HIS A 74 -14.60 -14.56 7.01
CA HIS A 74 -15.92 -13.91 6.82
C HIS A 74 -16.36 -13.12 8.06
N ILE A 75 -15.40 -12.60 8.84
CA ILE A 75 -15.69 -11.90 10.11
C ILE A 75 -16.41 -10.57 9.86
N LEU A 76 -16.17 -9.90 8.73
CA LEU A 76 -16.84 -8.66 8.37
C LEU A 76 -17.98 -8.96 7.37
N PRO A 77 -19.26 -8.82 7.78
CA PRO A 77 -20.40 -9.12 6.92
C PRO A 77 -20.32 -8.34 5.60
N GLY A 78 -20.31 -9.05 4.47
CA GLY A 78 -20.23 -8.46 3.12
C GLY A 78 -18.85 -7.90 2.72
N HIS A 79 -17.84 -7.95 3.60
CA HIS A 79 -16.54 -7.30 3.38
C HIS A 79 -15.35 -8.26 3.38
N GLY A 80 -15.56 -9.55 3.66
CA GLY A 80 -14.48 -10.54 3.74
C GLY A 80 -13.79 -10.52 5.10
N GLY A 81 -12.49 -10.76 5.11
CA GLY A 81 -11.72 -10.84 6.34
C GLY A 81 -10.99 -9.55 6.68
N VAL A 82 -10.61 -9.42 7.95
CA VAL A 82 -9.85 -8.27 8.44
C VAL A 82 -8.48 -8.19 7.75
N LEU A 83 -7.83 -9.33 7.48
CA LEU A 83 -6.53 -9.38 6.83
C LEU A 83 -6.58 -8.82 5.39
N ASP A 84 -7.65 -9.08 4.65
CA ASP A 84 -7.90 -8.53 3.30
C ASP A 84 -7.98 -6.99 3.29
N ARG A 85 -8.10 -6.35 4.46
CA ARG A 85 -8.23 -4.89 4.61
C ARG A 85 -6.97 -4.22 5.10
N ILE A 86 -6.07 -4.96 5.73
CA ILE A 86 -4.86 -4.40 6.36
C ILE A 86 -3.57 -4.96 5.75
N ASP A 87 -3.63 -5.88 4.81
CA ASP A 87 -2.47 -6.51 4.15
C ASP A 87 -1.46 -5.50 3.58
N SER A 88 -1.95 -4.61 2.74
CA SER A 88 -1.24 -3.49 2.13
C SER A 88 -0.68 -2.53 3.18
N LEU A 89 -1.50 -2.17 4.18
CA LEU A 89 -1.07 -1.30 5.28
C LEU A 89 0.03 -1.96 6.12
N THR A 90 -0.08 -3.25 6.38
CA THR A 90 0.88 -4.03 7.19
C THR A 90 2.24 -4.09 6.50
N ALA A 91 2.27 -4.18 5.16
CA ALA A 91 3.52 -4.11 4.40
C ALA A 91 4.05 -2.67 4.27
N ALA A 92 3.17 -1.69 4.11
CA ALA A 92 3.53 -0.29 3.91
C ALA A 92 4.10 0.38 5.17
N LEU A 93 3.48 0.15 6.33
CA LEU A 93 3.78 0.83 7.58
C LEU A 93 5.25 0.71 8.03
N PRO A 94 5.88 -0.48 8.10
CA PRO A 94 7.28 -0.59 8.53
C PRO A 94 8.23 0.09 7.55
N VAL A 95 7.95 0.05 6.26
CA VAL A 95 8.75 0.71 5.22
C VAL A 95 8.63 2.23 5.35
N PHE A 96 7.42 2.74 5.49
CA PHE A 96 7.15 4.16 5.74
C PHE A 96 7.88 4.64 7.00
N ALA A 97 7.69 3.95 8.12
CA ALA A 97 8.25 4.35 9.41
C ALA A 97 9.79 4.38 9.36
N LEU A 98 10.41 3.37 8.74
CA LEU A 98 11.87 3.34 8.58
C LEU A 98 12.35 4.50 7.69
N LEU A 99 11.73 4.74 6.54
CA LEU A 99 12.15 5.83 5.66
C LEU A 99 11.92 7.20 6.30
N TYR A 100 10.82 7.39 7.02
CA TYR A 100 10.54 8.62 7.74
C TYR A 100 11.60 8.89 8.80
N LEU A 101 11.90 7.92 9.67
CA LEU A 101 12.90 8.07 10.74
C LEU A 101 14.32 8.36 10.24
N TRP A 102 14.65 7.96 9.00
CA TRP A 102 15.99 8.14 8.43
C TRP A 102 16.11 9.38 7.54
N LEU A 103 15.01 9.88 6.96
CA LEU A 103 15.01 10.96 5.97
C LEU A 103 14.32 12.25 6.44
N VAL A 104 13.69 12.21 7.61
CA VAL A 104 13.03 13.34 8.30
C VAL A 104 13.68 13.50 9.67
#